data_AF-A0A9P5S484-F1
#
_entry.id   AF-A0A9P5S484-F1
#
_cell.length_a   1.000
_cell.length_b   1.000
_cell.length_c   1.000
_cell.angle_alpha   90.00
_cell.angle_beta   90.00
_cell.angle_gamma   90.00
#
_symmetry.space_group_name_H-M   'P 1'
#
loop_
_entity.id
_entity.type
_entity.pdbx_description
1 polymer ?
#
loop_
_entity_poly.entity_id
_entity_poly.type
_entity_poly.pdbx_seq_one_letter_code
_entity_poly.pdbx_strand_id
1 'polypeptide(L)'
;SNTSSKAAKNSNTIGEFTDYLNDEDLTGMDHQLTTAADLYCRAAGVFEYVVQEMIPRWNEFKPVVITPLRDSPASNKKASAESSRPVDVQTSVVSAHIRLALAEAHACTVRKASIKAARASAINLSTPGSGAIAHSGGAVSKTSYGLLAKLTVGVKEEYERAYGLLKAVKDQNEISTEFRTHVKDGKFYYEAQAQVLLGMDAYEAQQYGKAIGFLTVARATFLALAKSSKSHTVAQSAAFEYRLANEKVIAFQKINDSVTFEKVPSASELLGLMPSGRELLSVKRYPAPKPSFGTAAAAKEGGADGGDDGVNKITYALEGAYF
;
A
#
# COMPACT_ATOMS: atom_id res chain seq x y z
N SER A 1 56.39 10.89 -10.90
CA SER A 1 55.92 9.88 -11.89
C SER A 1 55.64 8.61 -11.11
N ASN A 2 54.44 8.05 -11.01
CA ASN A 2 53.32 7.96 -11.95
C ASN A 2 51.99 8.01 -11.19
N THR A 3 51.07 8.80 -11.71
CA THR A 3 49.65 8.83 -11.40
C THR A 3 48.97 7.60 -12.00
N SER A 4 48.18 6.86 -11.20
CA SER A 4 47.15 5.96 -11.74
C SER A 4 45.81 6.38 -11.18
N SER A 5 45.11 7.13 -12.03
CA SER A 5 43.73 7.57 -11.87
C SER A 5 42.81 6.33 -11.86
N LYS A 6 42.26 6.00 -10.69
CA LYS A 6 41.08 5.14 -10.60
C LYS A 6 39.87 5.98 -11.00
N ALA A 7 39.38 5.75 -12.21
CA ALA A 7 38.12 6.31 -12.69
C ALA A 7 36.99 5.92 -11.74
N ALA A 8 36.42 6.91 -11.06
CA ALA A 8 35.19 6.78 -10.30
C ALA A 8 34.04 6.42 -11.26
N LYS A 9 33.59 5.17 -11.22
CA LYS A 9 32.32 4.78 -11.81
C LYS A 9 31.22 5.24 -10.83
N ASN A 10 30.59 6.37 -11.16
CA ASN A 10 29.39 6.84 -10.48
C ASN A 10 28.23 5.93 -10.87
N SER A 11 27.78 5.09 -9.95
CA SER A 11 26.63 4.20 -10.14
C SER A 11 25.93 4.07 -8.79
N ASN A 12 24.64 4.43 -8.73
CA ASN A 12 23.77 4.29 -7.57
C ASN A 12 22.32 4.25 -8.06
N THR A 13 21.90 3.12 -8.62
CA THR A 13 20.48 2.86 -8.89
C THR A 13 19.90 1.88 -7.87
N ILE A 14 18.55 1.81 -7.74
CA ILE A 14 17.83 0.78 -6.95
C ILE A 14 18.28 -0.65 -7.32
N GLY A 15 18.80 -0.88 -8.52
CA GLY A 15 19.43 -2.14 -8.91
C GLY A 15 20.73 -2.43 -8.17
N GLU A 16 21.55 -1.42 -7.85
CA GLU A 16 22.82 -1.65 -7.15
C GLU A 16 22.70 -1.83 -5.65
N PHE A 17 21.65 -1.33 -4.97
CA PHE A 17 21.43 -1.75 -3.58
C PHE A 17 21.20 -3.27 -3.51
N THR A 18 20.55 -3.85 -4.54
CA THR A 18 20.41 -5.30 -4.66
C THR A 18 21.63 -6.00 -5.22
N ASP A 19 22.52 -5.32 -5.95
CA ASP A 19 23.77 -5.90 -6.47
C ASP A 19 24.81 -6.16 -5.37
N TYR A 20 24.68 -5.50 -4.21
CA TYR A 20 25.48 -5.79 -3.01
C TYR A 20 24.87 -6.84 -2.07
N LEU A 21 23.64 -7.30 -2.35
CA LEU A 21 22.97 -8.28 -1.52
C LEU A 21 23.26 -9.67 -2.03
N ASN A 22 23.67 -10.55 -1.12
CA ASN A 22 23.85 -11.95 -1.45
C ASN A 22 22.48 -12.62 -1.70
N ASP A 23 22.50 -13.78 -2.35
CA ASP A 23 21.27 -14.53 -2.63
C ASP A 23 20.44 -14.82 -1.38
N GLU A 24 21.10 -15.05 -0.26
CA GLU A 24 20.47 -15.27 1.04
C GLU A 24 19.69 -14.03 1.52
N ASP A 25 20.30 -12.84 1.48
CA ASP A 25 19.66 -11.59 1.89
C ASP A 25 18.42 -11.28 1.02
N LEU A 26 18.53 -11.53 -0.28
CA LEU A 26 17.42 -11.36 -1.23
C LEU A 26 16.26 -12.32 -0.90
N THR A 27 16.55 -13.59 -0.61
CA THR A 27 15.51 -14.56 -0.23
C THR A 27 14.86 -14.19 1.11
N GLY A 28 15.64 -13.69 2.06
CA GLY A 28 15.15 -13.17 3.34
C GLY A 28 14.19 -11.99 3.16
N MET A 29 14.56 -11.01 2.34
CA MET A 29 13.68 -9.89 2.00
C MET A 29 12.42 -10.34 1.25
N ASP A 30 12.54 -11.27 0.31
CA ASP A 30 11.40 -11.84 -0.43
C ASP A 30 10.39 -12.49 0.52
N HIS A 31 10.88 -13.24 1.51
CA HIS A 31 10.06 -13.84 2.55
C HIS A 31 9.40 -12.78 3.44
N GLN A 32 10.16 -11.77 3.88
CA GLN A 32 9.64 -10.65 4.68
C GLN A 32 8.54 -9.88 3.96
N LEU A 33 8.74 -9.52 2.69
CA LEU A 33 7.74 -8.82 1.88
C LEU A 33 6.48 -9.67 1.66
N THR A 34 6.65 -10.98 1.47
CA THR A 34 5.51 -11.90 1.32
C THR A 34 4.72 -12.01 2.63
N THR A 35 5.42 -12.12 3.76
CA THR A 35 4.81 -12.18 5.10
C THR A 35 4.10 -10.87 5.43
N ALA A 36 4.73 -9.72 5.18
CA ALA A 36 4.13 -8.41 5.39
C ALA A 36 2.85 -8.24 4.56
N ALA A 37 2.88 -8.57 3.26
CA ALA A 37 1.71 -8.51 2.40
C ALA A 37 0.56 -9.39 2.92
N ASP A 38 0.85 -10.59 3.40
CA ASP A 38 -0.14 -11.47 4.02
C ASP A 38 -0.75 -10.86 5.30
N LEU A 39 0.08 -10.33 6.20
CA LEU A 39 -0.36 -9.69 7.43
C LEU A 39 -1.27 -8.48 7.17
N TYR A 40 -0.92 -7.64 6.19
CA TYR A 40 -1.77 -6.51 5.79
C TYR A 40 -3.12 -6.97 5.22
N CYS A 41 -3.16 -8.03 4.40
CA CYS A 41 -4.41 -8.58 3.90
C CYS A 41 -5.30 -9.14 5.02
N ARG A 42 -4.71 -9.75 6.05
CA ARG A 42 -5.42 -10.21 7.26
C ARG A 42 -5.92 -9.05 8.10
N ALA A 43 -5.11 -8.00 8.29
CA ALA A 43 -5.51 -6.79 9.00
C ALA A 43 -6.71 -6.12 8.33
N ALA A 44 -6.70 -6.00 7.00
CA ALA A 44 -7.84 -5.53 6.22
C ALA A 44 -9.11 -6.36 6.51
N GLY A 45 -8.97 -7.67 6.66
CA GLY A 45 -10.09 -8.58 6.98
C GLY A 45 -10.66 -8.38 8.38
N VAL A 46 -9.80 -8.09 9.37
CA VAL A 46 -10.25 -7.74 10.72
C VAL A 46 -11.03 -6.44 10.70
N PHE A 47 -10.53 -5.41 10.01
CA PHE A 47 -11.24 -4.14 9.87
C PHE A 47 -12.56 -4.29 9.10
N GLU A 48 -12.60 -5.13 8.07
CA GLU A 48 -13.81 -5.46 7.34
C GLU A 48 -14.86 -6.13 8.25
N TYR A 49 -14.45 -7.09 9.07
CA TYR A 49 -15.32 -7.70 10.07
C TYR A 49 -15.86 -6.68 11.08
N VAL A 50 -15.02 -5.74 11.55
CA VAL A 50 -15.47 -4.66 12.44
C VAL A 50 -16.56 -3.81 11.77
N VAL A 51 -16.36 -3.43 10.51
CA VAL A 51 -17.32 -2.60 9.76
C VAL A 51 -18.63 -3.34 9.49
N GLN A 52 -18.56 -4.60 9.08
CA GLN A 52 -19.72 -5.36 8.62
C GLN A 52 -20.52 -6.01 9.77
N GLU A 53 -19.86 -6.40 10.85
CA GLU A 53 -20.49 -7.20 11.92
C GLU A 53 -20.54 -6.46 13.25
N MET A 54 -19.43 -5.83 13.68
CA MET A 54 -19.36 -5.25 15.03
C MET A 54 -20.05 -3.89 15.12
N ILE A 55 -19.81 -2.99 14.17
CA ILE A 55 -20.43 -1.66 14.14
C ILE A 55 -21.97 -1.75 14.04
N PRO A 56 -22.57 -2.59 13.18
CA PRO A 56 -24.03 -2.74 13.16
C PRO A 56 -24.60 -3.25 14.48
N ARG A 57 -23.98 -4.28 15.08
CA ARG A 57 -24.39 -4.81 16.39
C ARG A 57 -24.27 -3.76 17.50
N TRP A 58 -23.26 -2.90 17.44
CA TRP A 58 -23.15 -1.77 18.36
C TRP A 58 -24.38 -0.86 18.29
N ASN A 59 -24.90 -0.60 17.09
CA ASN A 59 -26.10 0.23 16.92
C ASN A 59 -27.38 -0.45 17.41
N GLU A 60 -27.42 -1.79 17.42
CA GLU A 60 -28.53 -2.57 17.99
C GLU A 60 -28.53 -2.51 19.52
N PHE A 61 -27.34 -2.46 20.14
CA PHE A 61 -27.19 -2.11 21.55
C PHE A 61 -27.50 -0.63 21.75
N LYS A 62 -28.79 -0.31 21.87
CA LYS A 62 -29.20 0.96 22.46
C LYS A 62 -28.69 0.95 23.91
N PRO A 63 -27.70 1.78 24.29
CA PRO A 63 -27.48 1.98 25.71
C PRO A 63 -28.81 2.48 26.28
N VAL A 64 -29.28 1.86 27.36
CA VAL A 64 -30.31 2.48 28.20
C VAL A 64 -29.71 3.80 28.64
N VAL A 65 -30.04 4.87 27.93
CA VAL A 65 -29.65 6.21 28.32
C VAL A 65 -30.36 6.45 29.64
N ILE A 66 -29.64 6.28 30.75
CA ILE A 66 -30.02 6.89 32.01
C ILE A 66 -29.92 8.38 31.74
N THR A 67 -31.03 8.97 31.30
CA THR A 67 -31.17 10.41 31.11
C THR A 67 -30.78 11.08 32.42
N PRO A 68 -29.70 11.87 32.48
CA PRO A 68 -29.59 12.83 33.56
C PRO A 68 -30.74 13.82 33.35
N LEU A 69 -31.59 13.93 34.37
CA LEU A 69 -32.68 14.90 34.47
C LEU A 69 -32.07 16.30 34.25
N ARG A 70 -32.14 16.83 33.03
CA ARG A 70 -31.75 18.22 32.76
C ARG A 70 -32.67 18.83 31.72
N ASP A 71 -33.58 19.65 32.23
CA ASP A 71 -34.42 20.57 31.49
C ASP A 71 -33.55 21.52 30.67
N SER A 72 -33.55 21.35 29.35
CA SER A 72 -33.19 22.42 28.42
C SER A 72 -33.86 22.18 27.07
N PRO A 73 -34.82 23.02 26.67
CA PRO A 73 -35.41 22.95 25.35
C PRO A 73 -34.49 23.63 24.33
N ALA A 74 -34.54 23.13 23.09
CA ALA A 74 -33.98 23.73 21.88
C ALA A 74 -32.47 23.52 21.59
N SER A 75 -32.12 22.30 21.14
CA SER A 75 -31.49 22.16 19.82
C SER A 75 -31.81 20.78 19.22
N ASN A 76 -32.80 20.73 18.33
CA ASN A 76 -33.11 19.56 17.51
C ASN A 76 -32.05 19.41 16.41
N LYS A 77 -30.80 19.07 16.78
CA LYS A 77 -29.89 18.39 15.86
C LYS A 77 -29.99 16.91 16.19
N LYS A 78 -30.65 16.17 15.30
CA LYS A 78 -30.65 14.69 15.28
C LYS A 78 -29.19 14.25 15.19
N ALA A 79 -28.54 14.04 16.34
CA ALA A 79 -27.18 13.52 16.39
C ALA A 79 -27.20 12.19 15.64
N SER A 80 -26.45 12.11 14.55
CA SER A 80 -26.33 10.86 13.80
C SER A 80 -25.75 9.82 14.76
N ALA A 81 -26.21 8.57 14.72
CA ALA A 81 -25.64 7.46 15.51
C ALA A 81 -24.12 7.26 15.25
N GLU A 82 -23.59 7.90 14.21
CA GLU A 82 -22.17 7.94 13.89
C GLU A 82 -21.38 8.98 14.70
N SER A 83 -22.00 10.07 15.18
CA SER A 83 -21.33 11.09 16.01
C SER A 83 -21.35 10.76 17.51
N SER A 84 -22.08 9.72 17.93
CA SER A 84 -22.03 9.21 19.31
C SER A 84 -20.93 8.17 19.53
N ARG A 85 -20.28 7.71 18.46
CA ARG A 85 -19.21 6.72 18.49
C ARG A 85 -17.84 7.43 18.54
N PRO A 86 -16.87 6.90 19.31
CA PRO A 86 -15.51 7.41 19.23
C PRO A 86 -14.97 7.24 17.78
N VAL A 87 -14.08 8.14 17.39
CA VAL A 87 -13.64 8.28 15.99
C VAL A 87 -12.98 7.02 15.41
N ASP A 88 -12.36 6.20 16.26
CA ASP A 88 -11.67 4.96 15.91
C ASP A 88 -12.62 3.87 15.38
N VAL A 89 -13.87 3.84 15.87
CA VAL A 89 -14.92 2.89 15.44
C VAL A 89 -15.95 3.52 14.51
N GLN A 90 -15.66 4.71 13.96
CA GLN A 90 -16.46 5.28 12.88
C GLN A 90 -16.23 4.49 11.58
N THR A 91 -17.32 4.28 10.85
CA THR A 91 -17.35 3.43 9.64
C THR A 91 -16.34 3.93 8.60
N SER A 92 -16.24 5.24 8.42
CA SER A 92 -15.32 5.90 7.49
C SER A 92 -13.85 5.70 7.87
N VAL A 93 -13.51 5.79 9.16
CA VAL A 93 -12.14 5.64 9.65
C VAL A 93 -11.69 4.19 9.53
N VAL A 94 -12.52 3.23 9.95
CA VAL A 94 -12.18 1.81 9.81
C VAL A 94 -12.11 1.41 8.33
N SER A 95 -13.02 1.93 7.49
CA SER A 95 -12.95 1.71 6.03
C SER A 95 -11.68 2.30 5.43
N ALA A 96 -11.19 3.45 5.92
CA ALA A 96 -9.91 4.00 5.47
C ALA A 96 -8.74 3.09 5.84
N HIS A 97 -8.78 2.43 7.00
CA HIS A 97 -7.76 1.45 7.40
C HIS A 97 -7.77 0.19 6.53
N ILE A 98 -8.94 -0.28 6.08
CA ILE A 98 -9.05 -1.38 5.09
C ILE A 98 -8.29 -1.00 3.82
N ARG A 99 -8.57 0.19 3.28
CA ARG A 99 -7.95 0.70 2.04
C ARG A 99 -6.45 0.89 2.18
N LEU A 100 -6.00 1.48 3.30
CA LEU A 100 -4.59 1.66 3.58
C LEU A 100 -3.85 0.32 3.74
N ALA A 101 -4.44 -0.65 4.44
CA ALA A 101 -3.84 -1.98 4.60
C ALA A 101 -3.68 -2.69 3.24
N LEU A 102 -4.68 -2.60 2.36
CA LEU A 102 -4.57 -3.14 1.00
C LEU A 102 -3.49 -2.42 0.18
N ALA A 103 -3.39 -1.09 0.31
CA ALA A 103 -2.36 -0.31 -0.35
C ALA A 103 -0.95 -0.77 0.06
N GLU A 104 -0.71 -0.96 1.36
CA GLU A 104 0.57 -1.48 1.86
C GLU A 104 0.86 -2.91 1.39
N ALA A 105 -0.15 -3.77 1.34
CA ALA A 105 -0.02 -5.13 0.82
C ALA A 105 0.39 -5.13 -0.67
N HIS A 106 -0.25 -4.27 -1.48
CA HIS A 106 0.10 -4.08 -2.88
C HIS A 106 1.50 -3.49 -3.03
N ALA A 107 1.88 -2.51 -2.20
CA ALA A 107 3.21 -1.90 -2.21
C ALA A 107 4.33 -2.92 -1.91
N CYS A 108 4.12 -3.84 -0.95
CA CYS A 108 5.06 -4.94 -0.68
C CYS A 108 5.24 -5.83 -1.91
N THR A 109 4.15 -6.11 -2.62
CA THR A 109 4.15 -6.95 -3.82
C THR A 109 4.86 -6.26 -4.99
N VAL A 110 4.62 -4.96 -5.18
CA VAL A 110 5.34 -4.13 -6.16
C VAL A 110 6.83 -4.13 -5.84
N ARG A 111 7.22 -3.85 -4.59
CA ARG A 111 8.63 -3.84 -4.19
C ARG A 111 9.32 -5.18 -4.46
N LYS A 112 8.67 -6.29 -4.11
CA LYS A 112 9.15 -7.64 -4.43
C LYS A 112 9.34 -7.85 -5.93
N ALA A 113 8.36 -7.47 -6.74
CA ALA A 113 8.43 -7.63 -8.19
C ALA A 113 9.49 -6.72 -8.83
N SER A 114 9.69 -5.50 -8.30
CA SER A 114 10.74 -4.56 -8.74
C SER A 114 12.14 -5.08 -8.44
N ILE A 115 12.38 -5.68 -7.26
CA ILE A 115 13.66 -6.30 -6.91
C ILE A 115 13.98 -7.43 -7.91
N LYS A 116 12.99 -8.27 -8.23
CA LYS A 116 13.17 -9.35 -9.23
C LYS A 116 13.44 -8.82 -10.63
N ALA A 117 12.76 -7.76 -11.04
CA ALA A 117 12.96 -7.13 -12.35
C ALA A 117 14.36 -6.49 -12.47
N ALA A 118 14.84 -5.86 -11.40
CA ALA A 118 16.19 -5.30 -11.35
C ALA A 118 17.26 -6.40 -11.49
N ARG A 119 17.14 -7.48 -10.73
CA ARG A 119 18.07 -8.62 -10.79
C ARG A 119 18.10 -9.29 -12.18
N ALA A 120 16.93 -9.52 -12.78
CA ALA A 120 16.86 -10.09 -14.13
C ALA A 120 17.56 -9.21 -15.17
N SER A 121 17.59 -7.89 -14.94
CA SER A 121 18.27 -6.94 -15.82
C SER A 121 19.79 -6.92 -15.62
N ALA A 122 20.26 -7.06 -14.37
CA ALA A 122 21.70 -7.11 -14.04
C ALA A 122 22.40 -8.35 -14.63
N ILE A 123 21.76 -9.53 -14.56
CA ILE A 123 22.34 -10.79 -15.07
C ILE A 123 22.64 -10.72 -16.58
N ASN A 124 21.83 -9.99 -17.34
CA ASN A 124 22.04 -9.84 -18.79
C ASN A 124 23.27 -8.97 -19.15
N LEU A 125 23.74 -8.12 -18.23
CA LEU A 125 24.88 -7.22 -18.47
C LEU A 125 26.23 -7.86 -18.10
N SER A 126 26.23 -8.86 -17.22
CA SER A 126 27.43 -9.50 -16.65
C SER A 126 27.99 -10.67 -17.46
N THR A 127 27.41 -11.02 -18.62
CA THR A 127 27.91 -12.13 -19.46
C THR A 127 28.41 -11.62 -20.81
N PRO A 128 29.67 -11.14 -20.91
CA PRO A 128 30.31 -10.89 -22.19
C PRO A 128 30.70 -12.24 -22.82
N GLY A 129 29.97 -12.67 -23.84
CA GLY A 129 30.43 -13.74 -24.76
C GLY A 129 29.54 -14.97 -24.92
N SER A 130 28.37 -15.07 -24.29
CA SER A 130 27.48 -16.22 -24.56
C SER A 130 26.57 -15.92 -25.75
N GLY A 131 27.08 -16.24 -26.94
CA GLY A 131 26.24 -16.47 -28.10
C GLY A 131 25.24 -17.58 -27.78
N ALA A 132 23.99 -17.34 -28.17
CA ALA A 132 22.86 -18.26 -28.18
C ALA A 132 23.21 -19.74 -27.97
N ILE A 133 23.10 -20.23 -26.73
CA ILE A 133 22.71 -21.62 -26.48
C ILE A 133 21.62 -21.60 -25.41
N ALA A 134 20.39 -21.72 -25.89
CA ALA A 134 19.26 -22.11 -25.08
C ALA A 134 19.52 -23.52 -24.52
N HIS A 135 19.88 -23.58 -23.23
CA HIS A 135 19.79 -24.81 -22.45
C HIS A 135 18.68 -24.63 -21.40
N SER A 136 17.63 -25.38 -21.66
CA SER A 136 16.44 -25.69 -20.85
C SER A 136 16.54 -25.45 -19.34
N GLY A 137 15.62 -24.65 -18.80
CA GLY A 137 15.31 -24.67 -17.37
C GLY A 137 14.71 -23.41 -16.75
N GLY A 138 13.75 -22.76 -17.41
CA GLY A 138 12.94 -21.69 -16.83
C GLY A 138 13.38 -20.28 -17.24
N ALA A 139 12.80 -19.79 -18.34
CA ALA A 139 12.85 -18.36 -18.63
C ALA A 139 12.20 -17.61 -17.46
N VAL A 140 13.00 -16.96 -16.62
CA VAL A 140 12.49 -16.05 -15.59
C VAL A 140 11.85 -14.90 -16.35
N SER A 141 10.52 -14.95 -16.49
CA SER A 141 9.74 -13.92 -17.16
C SER A 141 10.03 -12.59 -16.48
N LYS A 142 10.77 -11.71 -17.15
CA LYS A 142 11.06 -10.36 -16.68
C LYS A 142 9.73 -9.65 -16.45
N THR A 143 9.45 -9.25 -15.21
CA THR A 143 8.30 -8.38 -14.94
C THR A 143 8.54 -7.07 -15.67
N SER A 144 7.67 -6.71 -16.61
CA SER A 144 7.83 -5.47 -17.37
C SER A 144 7.60 -4.25 -16.48
N TYR A 145 8.33 -3.17 -16.74
CA TYR A 145 8.14 -1.91 -16.02
C TYR A 145 6.75 -1.33 -16.22
N GLY A 146 6.14 -1.51 -17.41
CA GLY A 146 4.75 -1.14 -17.65
C GLY A 146 3.74 -1.90 -16.78
N LEU A 147 3.97 -3.19 -16.49
CA LEU A 147 3.13 -3.94 -15.54
C LEU A 147 3.34 -3.41 -14.12
N LEU A 148 4.59 -3.22 -13.68
CA LEU A 148 4.90 -2.64 -12.37
C LEU A 148 4.24 -1.28 -12.20
N ALA A 149 4.29 -0.41 -13.21
CA ALA A 149 3.64 0.89 -13.19
C ALA A 149 2.14 0.79 -12.92
N LYS A 150 1.43 -0.11 -13.61
CA LYS A 150 -0.01 -0.36 -13.39
C LYS A 150 -0.32 -0.82 -11.97
N LEU A 151 0.52 -1.69 -11.41
CA LEU A 151 0.38 -2.14 -10.03
C LEU A 151 0.58 -0.98 -9.05
N THR A 152 1.60 -0.14 -9.27
CA THR A 152 1.88 1.04 -8.45
C THR A 152 0.77 2.09 -8.54
N VAL A 153 0.15 2.27 -9.71
CA VAL A 153 -1.05 3.12 -9.83
C VAL A 153 -2.20 2.57 -8.98
N GLY A 154 -2.37 1.24 -8.91
CA GLY A 154 -3.33 0.60 -8.00
C GLY A 154 -3.08 0.97 -6.53
N VAL A 155 -1.82 0.96 -6.08
CA VAL A 155 -1.44 1.42 -4.73
C VAL A 155 -1.86 2.88 -4.51
N LYS A 156 -1.56 3.77 -5.47
CA LYS A 156 -1.95 5.19 -5.42
C LYS A 156 -3.46 5.35 -5.29
N GLU A 157 -4.25 4.59 -6.05
CA GLU A 157 -5.71 4.65 -6.02
C GLU A 157 -6.27 4.22 -4.66
N GLU A 158 -5.71 3.20 -4.03
CA GLU A 158 -6.09 2.78 -2.68
C GLU A 158 -5.77 3.84 -1.60
N TYR A 159 -4.59 4.48 -1.68
CA TYR A 159 -4.26 5.63 -0.83
C TYR A 159 -5.22 6.81 -1.04
N GLU A 160 -5.61 7.08 -2.28
CA GLU A 160 -6.57 8.14 -2.61
C GLU A 160 -7.96 7.85 -2.03
N ARG A 161 -8.44 6.60 -2.12
CA ARG A 161 -9.70 6.15 -1.49
C ARG A 161 -9.62 6.28 0.03
N ALA A 162 -8.52 5.83 0.65
CA ALA A 162 -8.30 5.95 2.09
C ALA A 162 -8.34 7.42 2.54
N TYR A 163 -7.62 8.31 1.85
CA TYR A 163 -7.62 9.74 2.18
C TYR A 163 -9.01 10.39 2.00
N GLY A 164 -9.75 10.01 0.95
CA GLY A 164 -11.11 10.48 0.72
C GLY A 164 -12.04 10.15 1.89
N LEU A 165 -11.95 8.93 2.42
CA LEU A 165 -12.71 8.48 3.59
C LEU A 165 -12.33 9.25 4.84
N LEU A 166 -11.03 9.49 5.08
CA LEU A 166 -10.57 10.29 6.22
C LEU A 166 -11.04 11.75 6.14
N LYS A 167 -11.10 12.32 4.94
CA LYS A 167 -11.59 13.69 4.72
C LYS A 167 -13.10 13.83 4.98
N ALA A 168 -13.86 12.76 4.80
CA ALA A 168 -15.31 12.74 5.04
C ALA A 168 -15.69 12.71 6.53
N VAL A 169 -14.74 12.46 7.43
CA VAL A 169 -14.98 12.49 8.89
C VAL A 169 -15.27 13.92 9.34
N LYS A 170 -16.33 14.08 10.15
CA LYS A 170 -16.77 15.39 10.66
C LYS A 170 -15.73 16.02 11.60
N ASP A 171 -15.24 15.22 12.55
CA ASP A 171 -14.32 15.67 13.59
C ASP A 171 -12.88 15.29 13.24
N GLN A 172 -12.35 15.90 12.17
CA GLN A 172 -10.98 15.60 11.69
C GLN A 172 -9.90 15.87 12.74
N ASN A 173 -10.17 16.71 13.74
CA ASN A 173 -9.19 17.04 14.79
C ASN A 173 -8.91 15.87 15.73
N GLU A 174 -9.81 14.88 15.82
CA GLU A 174 -9.60 13.68 16.63
C GLU A 174 -8.67 12.67 15.95
N ILE A 175 -8.56 12.73 14.62
CA ILE A 175 -7.60 11.92 13.87
C ILE A 175 -6.22 12.57 13.97
N SER A 176 -5.17 11.77 14.10
CA SER A 176 -3.79 12.28 14.04
C SER A 176 -3.53 13.03 12.73
N THR A 177 -2.97 14.25 12.84
CA THR A 177 -2.57 15.07 11.69
C THR A 177 -1.42 14.43 10.92
N GLU A 178 -0.52 13.74 11.61
CA GLU A 178 0.59 12.99 11.03
C GLU A 178 0.05 11.85 10.17
N PHE A 179 -0.90 11.08 10.69
CA PHE A 179 -1.54 9.98 9.95
C PHE A 179 -2.24 10.48 8.68
N ARG A 180 -3.06 11.54 8.79
CA ARG A 180 -3.71 12.14 7.61
C ARG A 180 -2.70 12.63 6.58
N THR A 181 -1.61 13.23 7.04
CA THR A 181 -0.55 13.74 6.16
C THR A 181 0.18 12.59 5.48
N HIS A 182 0.48 11.50 6.21
CA HIS A 182 1.10 10.31 5.66
C HIS A 182 0.26 9.69 4.53
N VAL A 183 -1.04 9.48 4.74
CA VAL A 183 -1.94 8.93 3.70
C VAL A 183 -2.09 9.90 2.53
N LYS A 184 -2.19 11.21 2.80
CA LYS A 184 -2.26 12.24 1.76
C LYS A 184 -1.00 12.25 0.89
N ASP A 185 0.17 12.23 1.51
CA ASP A 185 1.46 12.37 0.81
C ASP A 185 1.85 11.05 0.13
N GLY A 186 1.43 9.91 0.69
CA GLY A 186 1.61 8.57 0.12
C GLY A 186 1.03 8.44 -1.29
N LYS A 187 -0.15 9.00 -1.58
CA LYS A 187 -0.72 8.94 -2.94
C LYS A 187 0.17 9.62 -3.98
N PHE A 188 0.76 10.76 -3.65
CA PHE A 188 1.66 11.49 -4.53
C PHE A 188 3.01 10.78 -4.68
N TYR A 189 3.47 10.13 -3.62
CA TYR A 189 4.68 9.30 -3.64
C TYR A 189 4.52 8.14 -4.63
N TYR A 190 3.44 7.38 -4.53
CA TYR A 190 3.19 6.24 -5.43
C TYR A 190 2.83 6.68 -6.86
N GLU A 191 2.21 7.85 -7.05
CA GLU A 191 2.04 8.44 -8.38
C GLU A 191 3.40 8.71 -9.06
N ALA A 192 4.32 9.38 -8.35
CA ALA A 192 5.66 9.64 -8.85
C ALA A 192 6.45 8.34 -9.10
N GLN A 193 6.29 7.33 -8.23
CA GLN A 193 6.93 6.03 -8.42
C GLN A 193 6.38 5.30 -9.66
N ALA A 194 5.08 5.39 -9.94
CA ALA A 194 4.50 4.86 -11.17
C ALA A 194 5.05 5.58 -12.41
N GLN A 195 5.22 6.90 -12.35
CA GLN A 195 5.84 7.68 -13.43
C GLN A 195 7.31 7.27 -13.66
N VAL A 196 8.09 6.99 -12.61
CA VAL A 196 9.46 6.44 -12.79
C VAL A 196 9.42 5.13 -13.56
N LEU A 197 8.51 4.22 -13.20
CA LEU A 197 8.39 2.92 -13.86
C LEU A 197 7.95 3.08 -15.33
N LEU A 198 7.01 3.98 -15.63
CA LEU A 198 6.63 4.30 -17.01
C LEU A 198 7.79 4.93 -17.79
N GLY A 199 8.60 5.77 -17.15
CA GLY A 199 9.80 6.35 -17.74
C GLY A 199 10.84 5.27 -18.10
N MET A 200 11.02 4.28 -17.21
CA MET A 200 11.88 3.12 -17.49
C MET A 200 11.31 2.24 -18.61
N ASP A 201 10.00 2.01 -18.65
CA ASP A 201 9.32 1.25 -19.71
C ASP A 201 9.48 1.93 -21.09
N ALA A 202 9.27 3.25 -21.14
CA ALA A 202 9.48 4.06 -22.34
C ALA A 202 10.95 4.03 -22.80
N TYR A 203 11.90 4.05 -21.85
CA TYR A 203 13.32 3.92 -22.15
C TYR A 203 13.65 2.55 -22.77
N GLU A 204 13.11 1.45 -22.23
CA GLU A 204 13.29 0.12 -22.82
C GLU A 204 12.67 0.00 -24.21
N ALA A 205 11.58 0.74 -24.46
CA ALA A 205 10.96 0.88 -25.76
C ALA A 205 11.68 1.88 -26.70
N GLN A 206 12.85 2.41 -26.31
CA GLN A 206 13.64 3.40 -27.05
C GLN A 206 12.87 4.70 -27.37
N GLN A 207 11.96 5.10 -26.50
CA GLN A 207 11.20 6.37 -26.59
C GLN A 207 11.75 7.36 -25.55
N TYR A 208 12.93 7.93 -25.85
CA TYR A 208 13.71 8.71 -24.89
C TYR A 208 13.01 10.02 -24.49
N GLY A 209 12.30 10.67 -25.41
CA GLY A 209 11.57 11.90 -25.12
C GLY A 209 10.47 11.68 -24.07
N LYS A 210 9.71 10.58 -24.19
CA LYS A 210 8.70 10.19 -23.19
C LYS A 210 9.33 9.77 -21.87
N ALA A 211 10.42 9.01 -21.92
CA ALA A 211 11.14 8.56 -20.73
C ALA A 211 11.59 9.76 -19.87
N ILE A 212 12.23 10.75 -20.50
CA ILE A 212 12.68 11.99 -19.86
C ILE A 212 11.47 12.76 -19.30
N GLY A 213 10.38 12.85 -20.06
CA GLY A 213 9.15 13.52 -19.64
C GLY A 213 8.61 12.96 -18.33
N PHE A 214 8.34 11.65 -18.28
CA PHE A 214 7.83 11.00 -17.07
C PHE A 214 8.78 11.14 -15.87
N LEU A 215 10.08 10.93 -16.08
CA LEU A 215 11.07 11.05 -15.01
C LEU A 215 11.21 12.48 -14.49
N THR A 216 11.03 13.48 -15.35
CA THR A 216 11.07 14.89 -14.95
C THR A 216 9.90 15.25 -14.05
N VAL A 217 8.69 14.78 -14.38
CA VAL A 217 7.51 14.95 -13.53
C VAL A 217 7.68 14.23 -12.19
N ALA A 218 8.12 12.97 -12.22
CA ALA A 218 8.37 12.20 -11.00
C ALA A 218 9.40 12.88 -10.08
N ARG A 219 10.52 13.35 -10.66
CA ARG A 219 11.57 14.08 -9.95
C ARG A 219 11.02 15.33 -9.27
N ALA A 220 10.20 16.12 -9.96
CA ALA A 220 9.61 17.33 -9.40
C ALA A 220 8.70 17.01 -8.20
N THR A 221 7.88 15.97 -8.31
CA THR A 221 7.01 15.48 -7.23
C THR A 221 7.82 14.99 -6.03
N PHE A 222 8.85 14.19 -6.24
CA PHE A 222 9.71 13.72 -5.14
C PHE A 222 10.45 14.86 -4.45
N LEU A 223 10.93 15.86 -5.20
CA LEU A 223 11.56 17.05 -4.62
C LEU A 223 10.59 17.85 -3.74
N ALA A 224 9.35 18.00 -4.21
CA ALA A 224 8.31 18.69 -3.45
C ALA A 224 7.99 17.92 -2.15
N LEU A 225 7.81 16.60 -2.23
CA LEU A 225 7.55 15.74 -1.06
C LEU A 225 8.72 15.76 -0.08
N ALA A 226 9.96 15.65 -0.54
CA ALA A 226 11.15 15.67 0.30
C ALA A 226 11.30 16.97 1.11
N LYS A 227 10.85 18.11 0.56
CA LYS A 227 10.97 19.43 1.19
C LYS A 227 9.76 19.84 2.03
N SER A 228 8.56 19.39 1.66
CA SER A 228 7.30 19.93 2.21
C SER A 228 6.42 18.91 2.93
N SER A 229 6.69 17.60 2.79
CA SER A 229 5.96 16.56 3.52
C SER A 229 6.20 16.70 5.01
N LYS A 230 5.13 16.62 5.80
CA LYS A 230 5.24 16.52 7.27
C LYS A 230 5.40 15.08 7.74
N SER A 231 5.17 14.11 6.86
CA SER A 231 5.44 12.70 7.14
C SER A 231 6.94 12.43 6.94
N HIS A 232 7.66 12.17 8.04
CA HIS A 232 9.10 11.91 8.01
C HIS A 232 9.45 10.72 7.10
N THR A 233 8.67 9.63 7.19
CA THR A 233 8.88 8.41 6.40
C THR A 233 8.74 8.67 4.89
N VAL A 234 7.71 9.41 4.48
CA VAL A 234 7.49 9.78 3.08
C VAL A 234 8.55 10.77 2.60
N ALA A 235 8.91 11.77 3.42
CA ALA A 235 9.92 12.76 3.07
C ALA A 235 11.29 12.12 2.83
N GLN A 236 11.71 11.21 3.74
CA GLN A 236 12.97 10.49 3.62
C GLN A 236 12.99 9.58 2.39
N SER A 237 11.91 8.83 2.17
CA SER A 237 11.78 7.95 1.00
C SER A 237 11.77 8.75 -0.31
N ALA A 238 11.06 9.88 -0.36
CA ALA A 238 11.04 10.77 -1.52
C ALA A 238 12.41 11.41 -1.78
N ALA A 239 13.18 11.76 -0.74
CA ALA A 239 14.53 12.29 -0.92
C ALA A 239 15.51 11.26 -1.50
N PHE A 240 15.33 9.97 -1.17
CA PHE A 240 16.06 8.88 -1.80
C PHE A 240 15.66 8.73 -3.27
N GLU A 241 14.37 8.59 -3.56
CA GLU A 241 13.86 8.41 -4.93
C GLU A 241 14.16 9.62 -5.84
N TYR A 242 14.14 10.84 -5.29
CA TYR A 242 14.54 12.06 -6.01
C TYR A 242 15.96 11.94 -6.59
N ARG A 243 16.92 11.46 -5.80
CA ARG A 243 18.31 11.32 -6.24
C ARG A 243 18.40 10.35 -7.42
N LEU A 244 17.74 9.21 -7.30
CA LEU A 244 17.70 8.18 -8.34
C LEU A 244 17.02 8.67 -9.62
N ALA A 245 15.87 9.32 -9.49
CA ALA A 245 15.14 9.89 -10.63
C ALA A 245 15.99 10.97 -11.32
N ASN A 246 16.67 11.83 -10.55
CA ASN A 246 17.53 12.87 -11.10
C ASN A 246 18.72 12.31 -11.88
N GLU A 247 19.39 11.28 -11.37
CA GLU A 247 20.46 10.59 -12.11
C GLU A 247 19.97 10.01 -13.44
N LYS A 248 18.78 9.39 -13.44
CA LYS A 248 18.16 8.84 -14.65
C LYS A 248 17.82 9.91 -15.68
N VAL A 249 17.24 11.04 -15.23
CA VAL A 249 16.97 12.18 -16.13
C VAL A 249 18.25 12.66 -16.79
N ILE A 250 19.33 12.86 -16.02
CA ILE A 250 20.62 13.31 -16.56
C ILE A 250 21.16 12.31 -17.59
N ALA A 251 21.14 11.02 -17.27
CA ALA A 251 21.62 9.97 -18.17
C ALA A 251 20.81 9.90 -19.47
N PHE A 252 19.49 9.91 -19.38
CA PHE A 252 18.61 9.78 -20.54
C PHE A 252 18.63 11.04 -21.39
N GLN A 253 18.71 12.23 -20.76
CA GLN A 253 18.88 13.50 -21.45
C GLN A 253 20.17 13.51 -22.28
N LYS A 254 21.29 13.04 -21.71
CA LYS A 254 22.56 12.95 -22.44
C LYS A 254 22.45 12.09 -23.70
N ILE A 255 21.77 10.96 -23.62
CA ILE A 255 21.53 10.09 -24.79
C ILE A 255 20.63 10.81 -25.80
N ASN A 256 19.56 11.45 -25.33
CA ASN A 256 18.64 12.15 -26.20
C ASN A 256 19.29 13.33 -26.93
N ASP A 257 20.13 14.11 -26.26
CA ASP A 257 20.80 15.28 -26.84
C ASP A 257 21.99 14.93 -27.74
N SER A 258 22.43 13.67 -27.75
CA SER A 258 23.57 13.23 -28.57
C SER A 258 23.20 12.26 -29.68
N VAL A 259 22.12 11.49 -29.51
CA VAL A 259 21.77 10.39 -30.42
C VAL A 259 20.38 10.55 -31.02
N THR A 260 19.34 10.70 -30.18
CA THR A 260 17.94 10.50 -30.65
C THR A 260 17.18 11.78 -30.95
N PHE A 261 17.51 12.88 -30.28
CA PHE A 261 16.92 14.22 -30.46
C PHE A 261 15.38 14.24 -30.41
N GLU A 262 14.77 13.36 -29.61
CA GLU A 262 13.32 13.30 -29.48
C GLU A 262 12.77 14.51 -28.70
N LYS A 263 11.59 14.98 -29.11
CA LYS A 263 10.87 16.03 -28.37
C LYS A 263 10.33 15.46 -27.06
N VAL A 264 10.61 16.15 -25.96
CA VAL A 264 10.08 15.83 -24.63
C VAL A 264 8.62 16.28 -24.54
N PRO A 265 7.66 15.38 -24.24
CA PRO A 265 6.26 15.75 -24.02
C PRO A 265 6.06 16.64 -22.79
N SER A 266 5.02 17.44 -22.81
CA SER A 266 4.59 18.25 -21.68
C SER A 266 3.94 17.40 -20.58
N ALA A 267 3.90 17.92 -19.34
CA ALA A 267 3.28 17.23 -18.21
C ALA A 267 1.79 16.88 -18.47
N SER A 268 1.05 17.75 -19.15
CA SER A 268 -0.36 17.52 -19.48
C SER A 268 -0.56 16.34 -20.43
N GLU A 269 0.29 16.23 -21.45
CA GLU A 269 0.25 15.11 -22.42
C GLU A 269 0.57 13.78 -21.72
N LEU A 270 1.51 13.79 -20.77
CA LEU A 270 1.90 12.59 -20.01
C LEU A 270 0.79 12.10 -19.09
N LEU A 271 -0.03 13.00 -18.52
CA LEU A 271 -1.18 12.60 -17.69
C LEU A 271 -2.19 11.78 -18.50
N GLY A 272 -2.40 12.11 -19.77
CA GLY A 272 -3.27 11.34 -20.67
C GLY A 272 -2.73 9.95 -21.01
N LEU A 273 -1.45 9.69 -20.77
CA LEU A 273 -0.78 8.41 -21.01
C LEU A 273 -0.68 7.54 -19.74
N MET A 274 -1.13 8.04 -18.59
CA MET A 274 -1.15 7.26 -17.35
C MET A 274 -2.13 6.08 -17.47
N PRO A 275 -1.69 4.84 -17.24
CA PRO A 275 -2.58 3.69 -17.27
C PRO A 275 -3.48 3.66 -16.02
N SER A 276 -4.58 2.92 -16.10
CA SER A 276 -5.40 2.60 -14.93
C SER A 276 -4.69 1.62 -13.99
N GLY A 277 -4.97 1.75 -12.68
CA GLY A 277 -4.46 0.86 -11.66
C GLY A 277 -4.91 -0.59 -11.84
N ARG A 278 -4.07 -1.52 -11.36
CA ARG A 278 -4.41 -2.94 -11.25
C ARG A 278 -4.16 -3.44 -9.84
N GLU A 279 -5.22 -3.94 -9.21
CA GLU A 279 -5.16 -4.58 -7.89
C GLU A 279 -4.75 -6.06 -8.03
N LEU A 280 -3.96 -6.56 -7.08
CA LEU A 280 -3.50 -7.96 -7.06
C LEU A 280 -4.01 -8.75 -5.86
N LEU A 281 -4.06 -8.09 -4.70
CA LEU A 281 -4.44 -8.71 -3.44
C LEU A 281 -5.82 -8.24 -3.04
N SER A 282 -6.59 -9.15 -2.47
CA SER A 282 -7.90 -8.89 -1.88
C SER A 282 -7.84 -9.04 -0.37
N VAL A 283 -8.87 -8.52 0.29
CA VAL A 283 -9.07 -8.71 1.73
C VAL A 283 -9.13 -10.21 2.05
N LYS A 284 -8.41 -10.64 3.10
CA LYS A 284 -8.52 -12.00 3.63
C LYS A 284 -9.58 -12.02 4.72
N ARG A 285 -10.74 -12.61 4.43
CA ARG A 285 -11.87 -12.69 5.37
C ARG A 285 -11.40 -13.21 6.73
N TYR A 286 -11.74 -12.47 7.78
CA TYR A 286 -11.46 -12.86 9.16
C TYR A 286 -12.53 -13.84 9.67
N PRO A 287 -12.17 -15.08 10.04
CA PRO A 287 -13.08 -15.99 10.73
C PRO A 287 -13.04 -15.70 12.24
N ALA A 288 -14.14 -15.22 12.81
CA ALA A 288 -14.24 -15.02 14.25
C ALA A 288 -14.01 -16.36 14.99
N PRO A 289 -13.20 -16.38 16.07
CA PRO A 289 -12.96 -17.59 16.83
C PRO A 289 -14.27 -18.07 17.47
N LYS A 290 -14.42 -19.39 17.56
CA LYS A 290 -15.55 -19.97 18.29
C LYS A 290 -15.41 -19.63 19.77
N PRO A 291 -16.48 -19.16 20.45
CA PRO A 291 -16.45 -18.96 21.89
C PRO A 291 -16.12 -20.29 22.58
N SER A 292 -15.09 -20.31 23.44
CA SER A 292 -14.73 -21.51 24.19
C SER A 292 -15.70 -21.84 25.33
N PHE A 293 -16.56 -20.88 25.70
CA PHE A 293 -17.50 -20.99 26.81
C PHE A 293 -18.82 -20.26 26.48
N GLY A 294 -19.91 -20.66 27.13
CA GLY A 294 -21.23 -20.02 27.03
C GLY A 294 -22.23 -20.74 26.11
N THR A 295 -23.48 -20.25 26.06
CA THR A 295 -24.59 -20.85 25.32
C THR A 295 -24.33 -20.96 23.81
N ALA A 296 -23.54 -20.04 23.24
CA ALA A 296 -23.12 -20.07 21.85
C ALA A 296 -22.12 -21.22 21.53
N ALA A 297 -21.37 -21.71 22.53
CA ALA A 297 -20.51 -22.89 22.39
C ALA A 297 -21.35 -24.18 22.35
N ALA A 298 -22.41 -24.27 23.17
CA ALA A 298 -23.30 -25.43 23.26
C ALA A 298 -24.28 -25.56 22.08
N ALA A 299 -24.68 -24.44 21.45
CA ALA A 299 -25.70 -24.41 20.40
C ALA A 299 -25.33 -25.15 19.10
N LYS A 300 -24.08 -25.57 18.91
CA LYS A 300 -23.64 -26.33 17.71
C LYS A 300 -23.25 -27.78 17.96
N GLU A 301 -23.22 -28.25 19.21
CA GLU A 301 -23.00 -29.68 19.51
C GLU A 301 -24.32 -30.48 19.54
N GLY A 302 -25.48 -29.81 19.57
CA GLY A 302 -26.81 -30.45 19.56
C GLY A 302 -27.34 -30.89 18.19
N GLY A 303 -26.47 -31.15 17.22
CA GLY A 303 -26.85 -31.44 15.84
C GLY A 303 -26.79 -32.91 15.45
N ALA A 304 -27.27 -33.83 16.30
CA ALA A 304 -27.76 -35.18 15.97
C ALA A 304 -27.91 -36.02 17.25
N ASP A 305 -29.02 -35.86 17.97
CA ASP A 305 -29.83 -37.03 18.35
C ASP A 305 -31.20 -36.56 18.87
N GLY A 306 -32.24 -37.29 18.51
CA GLY A 306 -33.59 -37.05 18.99
C GLY A 306 -33.72 -37.51 20.43
N GLY A 307 -34.34 -36.70 21.27
CA GLY A 307 -34.60 -37.06 22.66
C GLY A 307 -35.32 -35.95 23.39
N ASP A 308 -36.64 -36.10 23.45
CA ASP A 308 -37.55 -35.45 24.37
C ASP A 308 -36.99 -35.47 25.80
N ASP A 309 -36.83 -34.29 26.42
CA ASP A 309 -36.96 -34.06 27.87
C ASP A 309 -36.69 -32.59 28.20
N GLY A 310 -37.76 -31.84 28.42
CA GLY A 310 -37.71 -30.47 28.90
C GLY A 310 -37.49 -30.40 30.40
N VAL A 311 -36.32 -29.94 30.86
CA VAL A 311 -36.14 -29.32 32.19
C VAL A 311 -34.99 -28.30 32.16
N ASN A 312 -35.31 -27.05 32.49
CA ASN A 312 -34.45 -25.97 33.04
C ASN A 312 -32.93 -26.01 32.78
N LYS A 313 -32.47 -25.29 31.75
CA LYS A 313 -31.09 -24.78 31.64
C LYS A 313 -31.07 -23.30 31.24
N ILE A 314 -31.63 -22.43 32.08
CA ILE A 314 -31.47 -20.97 31.94
C ILE A 314 -31.21 -20.33 33.31
N THR A 315 -30.09 -20.67 33.97
CA THR A 315 -29.68 -19.92 35.19
C THR A 315 -28.20 -20.08 35.58
N TYR A 316 -27.23 -19.89 34.68
CA TYR A 316 -25.81 -19.90 35.12
C TYR A 316 -24.88 -18.91 34.39
N ALA A 317 -25.40 -17.83 33.79
CA ALA A 317 -24.55 -16.86 33.09
C ALA A 317 -24.64 -15.41 33.62
N LEU A 318 -25.39 -15.15 34.70
CA LEU A 318 -25.55 -13.79 35.24
C LEU A 318 -25.00 -13.59 36.67
N GLU A 319 -24.48 -14.64 37.30
CA GLU A 319 -23.78 -14.53 38.59
C GLU A 319 -22.33 -14.99 38.44
N GLY A 320 -21.53 -14.14 37.81
CA GLY A 320 -20.07 -14.24 37.81
C GLY A 320 -19.50 -12.97 38.40
N ALA A 321 -19.40 -12.93 39.72
CA ALA A 321 -18.59 -11.95 40.43
C ALA A 321 -17.15 -12.04 39.91
N TYR A 322 -16.67 -10.95 39.31
CA TYR A 322 -15.26 -10.80 38.97
C TYR A 322 -14.48 -10.49 40.26
N PHE A 323 -13.62 -11.42 40.65
CA PHE A 323 -12.39 -11.16 41.40
C PHE A 323 -11.24 -11.83 40.66
#